data_AF-A0AAN9ZCI6-F1
#
_entry.id   AF-A0AAN9ZCI6-F1
#
_cell.length_a   1.000
_cell.length_b   1.000
_cell.length_c   1.000
_cell.angle_alpha   90.00
_cell.angle_beta   90.00
_cell.angle_gamma   90.00
#
_symmetry.space_group_name_H-M   'P 1'
#
loop_
_entity.id
_entity.type
_entity.pdbx_description
1 polymer ?
#
loop_
_entity_poly.entity_id
_entity_poly.type
_entity_poly.pdbx_seq_one_letter_code
_entity_poly.pdbx_strand_id
1 'polypeptide(L)'
;MIKNILGEENFRQALQAYLDERKFDNAKPEHLFAALQKFAPSDVTPEFLWEAIADWTQKPGFPVLTLEAWSPDTVFVSQKRFNLSDINSYPLRLRELYYVQYQIHHQSGASSARLWSTPDTSINYEVAVESTEQWLVVNSTGYFRVNYWAANWQRLGAALRAAPAVVAPAERAQLVDDALNLARAALLPYATALDFARYLARETDYVPWTAAFSGLDFLGRLLANEDEEGLFPAFLLELLDGVYAQLGFADEGSHLEKLLRAQVLARACGAAHASCLQDARDRLDAFLRRGQEIEPDLRSVVYCYGVKAEGTDVWEKLLSRLQLTENPGERSLLISALGCSNDIDILQLYLEYSLKPGVVRSQDAAAVFTAVYSNPRGVDPALDFLVNRFAEIQIAYANMRDINNIVRGIAMHLTNEIQQAKMIRFLNTQAHVLGESGKIAENTVRANVEWLSNRKEEVLAALRHTDHL
;
A
#
# COMPACT_ATOMS: atom_id res chain seq x y z
N MET A 1 16.94 -8.21 6.15
CA MET A 1 17.84 -7.48 7.06
C MET A 1 18.79 -8.40 7.83
N ILE A 2 18.41 -9.07 8.92
CA ILE A 2 19.35 -9.86 9.74
C ILE A 2 20.07 -10.96 8.93
N LYS A 3 19.34 -11.70 8.07
CA LYS A 3 19.95 -12.64 7.11
C LYS A 3 21.04 -12.00 6.23
N ASN A 4 20.86 -10.75 5.80
CA ASN A 4 21.82 -10.04 4.93
C ASN A 4 23.03 -9.52 5.72
N ILE A 5 22.84 -9.21 7.01
CA ILE A 5 23.95 -8.88 7.91
C ILE A 5 24.82 -10.12 8.14
N LEU A 6 24.21 -11.24 8.54
CA LEU A 6 24.96 -12.48 8.85
C LEU A 6 25.50 -13.20 7.61
N GLY A 7 24.81 -13.07 6.48
CA GLY A 7 24.96 -13.98 5.35
C GLY A 7 24.05 -15.21 5.49
N GLU A 8 23.64 -15.78 4.35
CA GLU A 8 22.68 -16.88 4.30
C GLU A 8 23.12 -18.11 5.09
N GLU A 9 24.38 -18.49 4.98
CA GLU A 9 24.91 -19.68 5.65
C GLU A 9 24.92 -19.54 7.17
N ASN A 10 25.50 -18.45 7.67
CA ASN A 10 25.57 -18.16 9.11
C ASN A 10 24.17 -18.00 9.71
N PHE A 11 23.25 -17.35 9.00
CA PHE A 11 21.87 -17.22 9.45
C PHE A 11 21.18 -18.58 9.59
N ARG A 12 21.39 -19.48 8.61
CA ARG A 12 20.85 -20.84 8.66
C ARG A 12 21.43 -21.65 9.81
N GLN A 13 22.74 -21.60 10.02
CA GLN A 13 23.40 -22.29 11.12
C GLN A 13 22.93 -21.77 12.49
N ALA A 14 22.78 -20.45 12.63
CA ALA A 14 22.22 -19.84 13.83
C ALA A 14 20.80 -20.34 14.14
N LEU A 15 19.93 -20.43 13.13
CA LEU A 15 18.57 -20.95 13.31
C LEU A 15 18.55 -22.45 13.65
N GLN A 16 19.43 -23.25 13.06
CA GLN A 16 19.56 -24.67 13.40
C GLN A 16 19.99 -24.84 14.86
N ALA A 17 21.05 -24.15 15.27
CA ALA A 17 21.53 -24.17 16.66
C ALA A 17 20.45 -23.70 17.63
N TYR A 18 19.73 -22.62 17.31
CA TYR A 18 18.62 -22.13 18.12
C TYR A 18 17.52 -23.18 18.31
N LEU A 19 17.09 -23.84 17.22
CA LEU A 19 16.03 -24.84 17.27
C LEU A 19 16.46 -26.09 18.02
N ASP A 20 17.71 -26.52 17.87
CA ASP A 20 18.26 -27.67 18.60
C ASP A 20 18.39 -27.37 20.09
N GLU A 21 18.86 -26.18 20.47
CA GLU A 21 19.00 -25.73 21.86
C GLU A 21 17.64 -25.50 22.57
N ARG A 22 16.58 -25.15 21.82
CA ARG A 22 15.23 -24.89 22.37
C ARG A 22 14.21 -25.99 22.08
N LYS A 23 14.65 -27.15 21.57
CA LYS A 23 13.77 -28.24 21.19
C LYS A 23 12.93 -28.71 22.39
N PHE A 24 11.61 -28.77 22.20
CA PHE A 24 10.62 -29.16 23.22
C PHE A 24 10.52 -28.24 24.43
N ASP A 25 11.03 -27.00 24.34
CA ASP A 25 10.95 -26.00 25.39
C ASP A 25 10.47 -24.64 24.81
N ASN A 26 10.24 -23.66 25.67
CA ASN A 26 9.74 -22.34 25.32
C ASN A 26 10.88 -21.41 24.89
N ALA A 27 10.61 -20.22 24.34
CA ALA A 27 11.67 -19.28 24.00
C ALA A 27 11.36 -17.86 24.43
N LYS A 28 12.42 -17.07 24.58
CA LYS A 28 12.39 -15.62 24.75
C LYS A 28 13.31 -14.99 23.69
N PRO A 29 13.13 -13.70 23.34
CA PRO A 29 13.95 -13.05 22.32
C PRO A 29 15.47 -13.23 22.52
N GLU A 30 15.94 -13.23 23.77
CA GLU A 30 17.35 -13.36 24.11
C GLU A 30 17.95 -14.70 23.67
N HIS A 31 17.15 -15.78 23.61
CA HIS A 31 17.61 -17.09 23.15
C HIS A 31 17.93 -17.07 21.65
N LEU A 32 17.08 -16.41 20.84
CA LEU A 32 17.33 -16.27 19.41
C LEU A 32 18.53 -15.37 19.15
N PHE A 33 18.65 -14.29 19.92
CA PHE A 33 19.74 -13.32 19.76
C PHE A 33 21.10 -13.94 20.12
N ALA A 34 21.17 -14.72 21.20
CA ALA A 34 22.38 -15.46 21.56
C ALA A 34 22.80 -16.45 20.46
N ALA A 35 21.85 -17.12 19.82
CA ALA A 35 22.16 -18.01 18.70
C ALA A 35 22.69 -17.24 17.49
N LEU A 36 22.11 -16.08 17.14
CA LEU A 36 22.58 -15.23 16.03
C LEU A 36 24.00 -14.69 16.30
N GLN A 37 24.31 -14.29 17.53
CA GLN A 37 25.62 -13.79 17.92
C GLN A 37 26.74 -14.84 17.77
N LYS A 38 26.46 -16.12 18.06
CA LYS A 38 27.43 -17.22 17.90
C LYS A 38 27.95 -17.36 16.46
N PHE A 39 27.17 -16.91 15.49
CA PHE A 39 27.47 -16.98 14.06
C PHE A 39 27.60 -15.59 13.41
N ALA A 40 27.98 -14.57 14.20
CA ALA A 40 28.28 -13.25 13.64
C ALA A 40 29.47 -13.35 12.65
N PRO A 41 29.40 -12.66 11.49
CA PRO A 41 30.49 -12.68 10.52
C PRO A 41 31.71 -11.92 11.05
N SER A 42 32.90 -12.20 10.50
CA SER A 42 34.17 -11.64 11.00
C SER A 42 34.24 -10.11 10.96
N ASP A 43 33.47 -9.46 10.09
CA ASP A 43 33.40 -8.00 9.93
C ASP A 43 32.32 -7.34 10.81
N VAL A 44 31.59 -8.11 11.63
CA VAL A 44 30.56 -7.60 12.56
C VAL A 44 30.77 -8.23 13.92
N THR A 45 31.09 -7.44 14.94
CA THR A 45 31.26 -7.98 16.30
C THR A 45 29.92 -8.48 16.86
N PRO A 46 29.92 -9.53 17.71
CA PRO A 46 28.71 -10.00 18.38
C PRO A 46 27.99 -8.90 19.18
N GLU A 47 28.74 -7.98 19.79
CA GLU A 47 28.19 -6.84 20.54
C GLU A 47 27.46 -5.87 19.61
N PHE A 48 28.07 -5.50 18.48
CA PHE A 48 27.45 -4.63 17.49
C PHE A 48 26.18 -5.27 16.89
N LEU A 49 26.22 -6.56 16.60
CA LEU A 49 25.05 -7.29 16.09
C LEU A 49 23.90 -7.28 17.09
N TRP A 50 24.20 -7.40 18.39
CA TRP A 50 23.20 -7.28 19.44
C TRP A 50 22.57 -5.89 19.50
N GLU A 51 23.38 -4.84 19.49
CA GLU A 51 22.88 -3.46 19.50
C GLU A 51 21.96 -3.21 18.30
N ALA A 52 22.37 -3.65 17.11
CA ALA A 52 21.56 -3.55 15.92
C ALA A 52 20.20 -4.28 16.09
N ILE A 53 20.20 -5.54 16.50
CA ILE A 53 18.96 -6.32 16.68
C ILE A 53 18.06 -5.73 17.78
N ALA A 54 18.65 -5.29 18.89
CA ALA A 54 17.92 -4.68 20.00
C ALA A 54 17.22 -3.40 19.56
N ASP A 55 17.90 -2.55 18.79
CA ASP A 55 17.32 -1.33 18.24
C ASP A 55 16.07 -1.59 17.40
N TRP A 56 16.10 -2.59 16.53
CA TRP A 56 14.97 -2.93 15.66
C TRP A 56 13.80 -3.65 16.36
N THR A 57 14.04 -4.24 17.54
CA THR A 57 13.02 -5.02 18.25
C THR A 57 12.43 -4.29 19.45
N GLN A 58 13.13 -3.28 19.98
CA GLN A 58 12.74 -2.57 21.20
C GLN A 58 12.33 -1.10 20.94
N LYS A 59 12.64 -0.53 19.77
CA LYS A 59 12.22 0.82 19.39
C LYS A 59 11.06 0.76 18.38
N PRO A 60 9.98 1.53 18.57
CA PRO A 60 8.92 1.61 17.58
C PRO A 60 9.36 2.41 16.35
N GLY A 61 8.82 2.08 15.17
CA GLY A 61 9.09 2.81 13.93
C GLY A 61 10.35 2.33 13.19
N PHE A 62 10.77 3.09 12.19
CA PHE A 62 11.94 2.82 11.36
C PHE A 62 12.50 4.14 10.78
N PRO A 63 13.74 4.19 10.31
CA PRO A 63 14.36 5.41 9.80
C PRO A 63 14.11 5.63 8.31
N VAL A 64 14.27 6.89 7.91
CA VAL A 64 14.60 7.31 6.55
C VAL A 64 16.07 7.74 6.51
N LEU A 65 16.83 7.24 5.55
CA LEU A 65 18.16 7.74 5.20
C LEU A 65 18.01 8.85 4.16
N THR A 66 18.67 9.98 4.36
CA THR A 66 18.68 11.10 3.39
C THR A 66 20.10 11.30 2.87
N LEU A 67 20.26 11.24 1.56
CA LEU A 67 21.51 11.46 0.85
C LEU A 67 21.51 12.84 0.20
N GLU A 68 22.51 13.65 0.51
CA GLU A 68 22.71 14.98 -0.05
C GLU A 68 24.07 15.06 -0.78
N ALA A 69 24.09 15.57 -2.00
CA ALA A 69 25.33 15.78 -2.74
C ALA A 69 26.18 16.86 -2.06
N TRP A 70 27.44 16.55 -1.76
CA TRP A 70 28.38 17.47 -1.13
C TRP A 70 29.44 17.97 -2.11
N SER A 71 30.05 17.05 -2.86
CA SER A 71 31.06 17.32 -3.88
C SER A 71 30.81 16.40 -5.10
N PRO A 72 31.59 16.52 -6.19
CA PRO A 72 31.46 15.62 -7.34
C PRO A 72 31.58 14.13 -7.00
N ASP A 73 32.24 13.77 -5.91
CA ASP A 73 32.61 12.41 -5.50
C ASP A 73 32.20 12.07 -4.05
N THR A 74 31.42 12.92 -3.38
CA THR A 74 31.01 12.71 -1.98
C THR A 74 29.56 13.09 -1.76
N VAL A 75 28.85 12.26 -0.98
CA VAL A 75 27.52 12.55 -0.45
C VAL A 75 27.55 12.58 1.07
N PHE A 76 26.72 13.41 1.68
CA PHE A 76 26.39 13.30 3.10
C PHE A 76 25.20 12.37 3.29
N VAL A 77 25.29 11.51 4.31
CA VAL A 77 24.20 10.63 4.72
C VAL A 77 23.74 11.02 6.12
N SER A 78 22.43 11.20 6.28
CA SER A 78 21.79 11.42 7.58
C SER A 78 20.61 10.47 7.77
N GLN A 79 20.22 10.25 9.03
CA GLN A 79 19.01 9.49 9.32
C GLN A 79 18.09 10.22 10.30
N LYS A 80 16.80 9.98 10.15
CA LYS A 80 15.79 10.34 11.15
C LYS A 80 14.67 9.30 11.15
N ARG A 81 13.88 9.23 12.23
CA ARG A 81 12.67 8.41 12.26
C ARG A 81 11.69 8.85 11.18
N PHE A 82 11.18 7.90 10.40
CA PHE A 82 10.16 8.14 9.39
C PHE A 82 8.76 8.07 10.02
N ASN A 83 7.96 9.13 9.82
CA ASN A 83 6.56 9.20 10.23
C ASN A 83 5.74 9.81 9.09
N LEU A 84 4.50 9.33 8.88
CA LEU A 84 3.61 9.81 7.82
C LEU A 84 2.83 11.08 8.19
N SER A 85 2.76 11.42 9.48
CA SER A 85 2.06 12.60 9.99
C SER A 85 2.77 13.13 11.23
N ASP A 86 2.92 14.45 11.34
CA ASP A 86 3.48 15.11 12.52
C ASP A 86 2.49 15.21 13.70
N ILE A 87 1.24 14.80 13.52
CA ILE A 87 0.15 14.85 14.53
C ILE A 87 0.54 14.19 15.86
N ASN A 88 1.44 13.20 15.81
CA ASN A 88 1.95 12.50 16.99
C ASN A 88 3.48 12.56 17.07
N SER A 89 4.11 13.64 16.60
CA SER A 89 5.54 13.85 16.84
C SER A 89 5.75 14.01 18.36
N TYR A 90 5.96 12.89 19.05
CA TYR A 90 6.58 12.91 20.36
C TYR A 90 7.87 13.72 20.21
N PRO A 91 8.19 14.63 21.16
CA PRO A 91 9.37 15.47 21.04
C PRO A 91 10.59 14.59 20.77
N LEU A 92 11.23 14.82 19.62
CA LEU A 92 12.41 14.12 19.13
C LEU A 92 13.38 13.92 20.28
N ARG A 93 13.44 12.70 20.84
CA ARG A 93 14.53 12.32 21.72
C ARG A 93 15.65 11.85 20.82
N LEU A 94 16.90 12.17 21.16
CA LEU A 94 18.13 11.63 20.55
C LEU A 94 18.23 10.07 20.53
N ARG A 95 17.16 9.35 20.91
CA ARG A 95 17.04 7.89 21.01
C ARG A 95 16.32 7.23 19.83
N GLU A 96 16.03 7.96 18.75
CA GLU A 96 15.28 7.47 17.58
C GLU A 96 16.15 7.14 16.36
N LEU A 97 17.44 6.89 16.59
CA LEU A 97 18.39 6.48 15.57
C LEU A 97 18.57 4.95 15.61
N TYR A 98 18.87 4.35 14.47
CA TYR A 98 18.93 2.91 14.26
C TYR A 98 20.25 2.50 13.61
N TYR A 99 20.63 1.24 13.80
CA TYR A 99 21.71 0.60 13.05
C TYR A 99 21.19 0.13 11.69
N VAL A 100 21.59 0.82 10.63
CA VAL A 100 21.14 0.57 9.26
C VAL A 100 22.33 0.14 8.41
N GLN A 101 22.30 -1.11 7.95
CA GLN A 101 23.22 -1.59 6.92
C GLN A 101 22.65 -1.27 5.54
N TYR A 102 23.49 -0.75 4.64
CA TYR A 102 23.11 -0.48 3.26
C TYR A 102 24.32 -0.56 2.30
N GLN A 103 24.04 -0.56 1.00
CA GLN A 103 25.04 -0.45 -0.06
C GLN A 103 24.58 0.57 -1.09
N ILE A 104 25.52 1.24 -1.76
CA ILE A 104 25.24 2.16 -2.87
C ILE A 104 25.56 1.44 -4.17
N HIS A 105 24.57 1.37 -5.05
CA HIS A 105 24.70 0.89 -6.43
C HIS A 105 24.81 2.10 -7.35
N HIS A 106 25.84 2.11 -8.18
CA HIS A 106 26.16 3.19 -9.10
C HIS A 106 25.67 2.89 -10.51
N GLN A 107 25.44 3.95 -11.29
CA GLN A 107 25.07 3.85 -12.70
C GLN A 107 26.06 3.02 -13.55
N SER A 108 27.33 2.95 -13.16
CA SER A 108 28.36 2.13 -13.80
C SER A 108 28.13 0.61 -13.67
N GLY A 109 27.24 0.19 -12.78
CA GLY A 109 27.06 -1.20 -12.35
C GLY A 109 27.95 -1.60 -11.16
N ALA A 110 28.79 -0.70 -10.66
CA ALA A 110 29.56 -0.93 -9.45
C ALA A 110 28.69 -0.81 -8.19
N SER A 111 29.06 -1.54 -7.14
CA SER A 111 28.44 -1.45 -5.82
C SER A 111 29.50 -1.12 -4.76
N SER A 112 29.14 -0.25 -3.82
CA SER A 112 29.99 0.02 -2.66
C SER A 112 30.15 -1.23 -1.78
N ALA A 113 31.17 -1.21 -0.91
CA ALA A 113 31.21 -2.09 0.25
C ALA A 113 29.96 -1.90 1.13
N ARG A 114 29.74 -2.83 2.07
CA ARG A 114 28.67 -2.71 3.07
C ARG A 114 28.96 -1.51 3.98
N LEU A 115 28.02 -0.57 4.02
CA LEU A 115 28.08 0.64 4.84
C LEU A 115 27.11 0.53 6.01
N TRP A 116 27.38 1.31 7.06
CA TRP A 116 26.55 1.38 8.26
C TRP A 116 26.25 2.82 8.63
N SER A 117 24.97 3.13 8.79
CA SER A 117 24.54 4.29 9.58
C SER A 117 24.26 3.80 11.00
N THR A 118 24.94 4.38 11.99
CA THR A 118 24.76 4.04 13.41
C THR A 118 24.29 5.27 14.17
N PRO A 119 23.71 5.13 15.38
CA PRO A 119 23.37 6.28 16.21
C PRO A 119 24.53 7.27 16.39
N ASP A 120 25.77 6.79 16.51
CA ASP A 120 26.96 7.63 16.70
C ASP A 120 27.43 8.35 15.41
N THR A 121 27.13 7.80 14.24
CA THR A 121 27.52 8.39 12.94
C THR A 121 26.38 9.11 12.22
N SER A 122 25.17 9.00 12.74
CA SER A 122 23.90 9.37 12.09
C SER A 122 23.66 10.85 11.74
N ILE A 123 24.57 11.74 12.13
CA ILE A 123 24.46 13.19 11.90
C ILE A 123 25.47 13.59 10.83
N ASN A 124 25.07 13.52 9.56
CA ASN A 124 25.79 14.01 8.38
C ASN A 124 27.23 13.47 8.24
N TYR A 125 27.37 12.18 7.95
CA TYR A 125 28.69 11.58 7.65
C TYR A 125 28.93 11.49 6.14
N GLU A 126 30.19 11.65 5.76
CA GLU A 126 30.65 11.61 4.36
C GLU A 126 30.75 10.17 3.85
N VAL A 127 30.22 9.95 2.65
CA VAL A 127 30.36 8.70 1.92
C VAL A 127 30.86 9.02 0.52
N ALA A 128 32.00 8.42 0.15
CA ALA A 128 32.55 8.54 -1.19
C ALA A 128 31.66 7.82 -2.21
N VAL A 129 31.47 8.44 -3.36
CA VAL A 129 30.69 7.93 -4.49
C VAL A 129 31.45 8.15 -5.80
N GLU A 130 31.16 7.37 -6.84
CA GLU A 130 31.83 7.54 -8.14
C GLU A 130 31.56 8.91 -8.76
N SER A 131 30.31 9.36 -8.72
CA SER A 131 29.93 10.69 -9.20
C SER A 131 28.55 11.11 -8.68
N THR A 132 28.40 12.34 -8.20
CA THR A 132 27.09 12.97 -7.92
C THR A 132 26.40 13.52 -9.17
N GLU A 133 27.06 13.46 -10.33
CA GLU A 133 26.48 13.74 -11.66
C GLU A 133 25.87 12.51 -12.32
N GLN A 134 26.08 11.33 -11.77
CA GLN A 134 25.42 10.08 -12.15
C GLN A 134 24.30 9.76 -11.15
N TRP A 135 23.35 8.92 -11.56
CA TRP A 135 22.40 8.41 -10.60
C TRP A 135 23.04 7.31 -9.73
N LEU A 136 22.58 7.24 -8.48
CA LEU A 136 22.88 6.15 -7.57
C LEU A 136 21.60 5.68 -6.88
N VAL A 137 21.62 4.43 -6.42
CA VAL A 137 20.53 3.82 -5.65
C VAL A 137 21.12 3.20 -4.40
N VAL A 138 20.51 3.46 -3.24
CA VAL A 138 20.83 2.74 -2.02
C VAL A 138 19.99 1.48 -1.97
N ASN A 139 20.64 0.33 -2.10
CA ASN A 139 20.00 -0.97 -2.04
C ASN A 139 19.56 -1.27 -0.59
N SER A 140 18.25 -1.21 -0.34
CA SER A 140 17.69 -1.53 0.99
C SER A 140 17.42 -3.02 1.14
N THR A 141 18.44 -3.77 1.56
CA THR A 141 18.19 -5.12 2.10
C THR A 141 17.71 -5.08 3.57
N GLY A 142 17.55 -3.87 4.12
CA GLY A 142 17.06 -3.53 5.47
C GLY A 142 15.67 -2.89 5.49
N TYR A 143 15.16 -2.59 6.69
CA TYR A 143 13.80 -2.05 6.91
C TYR A 143 13.83 -0.53 7.11
N PHE A 144 14.11 0.22 6.05
CA PHE A 144 14.23 1.69 6.06
C PHE A 144 13.84 2.28 4.70
N ARG A 145 13.62 3.59 4.65
CA ARG A 145 13.37 4.35 3.42
C ARG A 145 14.58 5.17 3.01
N VAL A 146 14.68 5.56 1.74
CA VAL A 146 15.78 6.38 1.24
C VAL A 146 15.28 7.58 0.48
N ASN A 147 15.74 8.76 0.87
CA ASN A 147 15.57 10.01 0.13
C ASN A 147 16.91 10.44 -0.47
N TYR A 148 16.85 11.05 -1.65
CA TYR A 148 18.01 11.55 -2.37
C TYR A 148 17.82 13.03 -2.69
N TRP A 149 18.92 13.73 -2.98
CA TRP A 149 18.86 15.08 -3.53
C TRP A 149 18.10 15.12 -4.85
N ALA A 150 17.49 16.26 -5.16
CA ALA A 150 16.53 16.39 -6.27
C ALA A 150 17.07 15.93 -7.64
N ALA A 151 18.33 16.23 -7.94
CA ALA A 151 18.92 15.84 -9.23
C ALA A 151 19.12 14.32 -9.36
N ASN A 152 19.32 13.57 -8.26
CA ASN A 152 19.36 12.11 -8.32
C ASN A 152 17.99 11.53 -8.73
N TRP A 153 16.90 12.04 -8.13
CA TRP A 153 15.53 11.64 -8.49
C TRP A 153 15.23 11.89 -9.97
N GLN A 154 15.63 13.05 -10.49
CA GLN A 154 15.47 13.38 -11.92
C GLN A 154 16.27 12.44 -12.83
N ARG A 155 17.55 12.17 -12.49
CA ARG A 155 18.40 11.26 -13.27
C ARG A 155 17.89 9.82 -13.24
N LEU A 156 17.43 9.33 -12.09
CA LEU A 156 16.79 8.02 -11.96
C LEU A 156 15.50 7.95 -12.80
N GLY A 157 14.62 8.94 -12.69
CA GLY A 157 13.39 9.00 -13.49
C GLY A 157 13.68 8.98 -14.99
N ALA A 158 14.66 9.75 -15.45
CA ALA A 158 15.08 9.77 -16.85
C ALA A 158 15.68 8.42 -17.31
N ALA A 159 16.55 7.81 -16.51
CA ALA A 159 17.16 6.52 -16.80
C ALA A 159 16.11 5.41 -16.90
N LEU A 160 15.16 5.36 -15.96
CA LEU A 160 14.09 4.36 -15.94
C LEU A 160 13.08 4.56 -17.06
N ARG A 161 12.76 5.82 -17.44
CA ARG A 161 11.93 6.09 -18.63
C ARG A 161 12.58 5.63 -19.93
N ALA A 162 13.91 5.68 -20.01
CA ALA A 162 14.66 5.21 -21.18
C ALA A 162 14.78 3.68 -21.21
N ALA A 163 15.14 3.06 -20.08
CA ALA A 163 15.30 1.62 -19.95
C ALA A 163 15.17 1.18 -18.48
N PRO A 164 14.00 0.69 -18.02
CA PRO A 164 13.82 0.26 -16.63
C PRO A 164 14.81 -0.82 -16.18
N ALA A 165 15.26 -1.68 -17.10
CA ALA A 165 16.17 -2.79 -16.81
C ALA A 165 17.56 -2.38 -16.31
N VAL A 166 17.92 -1.09 -16.35
CA VAL A 166 19.21 -0.58 -15.80
C VAL A 166 19.25 -0.59 -14.27
N VAL A 167 18.11 -0.72 -13.60
CA VAL A 167 17.98 -0.87 -12.14
C VAL A 167 17.20 -2.14 -11.85
N ALA A 168 17.58 -2.91 -10.82
CA ALA A 168 16.92 -4.20 -10.56
C ALA A 168 15.46 -4.02 -10.11
N PRO A 169 14.54 -4.98 -10.36
CA PRO A 169 13.12 -4.82 -10.05
C PRO A 169 12.84 -4.54 -8.56
N ALA A 170 13.60 -5.14 -7.64
CA ALA A 170 13.46 -4.88 -6.21
C ALA A 170 13.81 -3.43 -5.83
N GLU A 171 14.83 -2.86 -6.48
CA GLU A 171 15.25 -1.47 -6.26
C GLU A 171 14.28 -0.48 -6.89
N ARG A 172 13.73 -0.78 -8.08
CA ARG A 172 12.67 0.03 -8.68
C ARG A 172 11.43 0.07 -7.80
N ALA A 173 11.06 -1.07 -7.22
CA ALA A 173 9.97 -1.17 -6.26
C ALA A 173 10.21 -0.33 -5.00
N GLN A 174 11.43 -0.38 -4.45
CA GLN A 174 11.82 0.49 -3.34
C GLN A 174 11.73 1.97 -3.73
N LEU A 175 12.29 2.37 -4.87
CA LEU A 175 12.32 3.76 -5.32
C LEU A 175 10.92 4.35 -5.46
N VAL A 176 9.98 3.62 -6.06
CA VAL A 176 8.60 4.12 -6.25
C VAL A 176 7.80 4.13 -4.94
N ASP A 177 7.97 3.11 -4.08
CA ASP A 177 7.34 3.11 -2.75
C ASP A 177 7.90 4.26 -1.89
N ASP A 178 9.21 4.47 -1.90
CA ASP A 178 9.87 5.56 -1.19
C ASP A 178 9.43 6.93 -1.73
N ALA A 179 9.45 7.16 -3.05
CA ALA A 179 9.04 8.43 -3.62
C ALA A 179 7.63 8.85 -3.18
N LEU A 180 6.65 7.93 -3.26
CA LEU A 180 5.25 8.22 -2.90
C LEU A 180 5.07 8.39 -1.39
N ASN A 181 5.74 7.59 -0.55
CA ASN A 181 5.63 7.71 0.90
C ASN A 181 6.41 8.90 1.48
N LEU A 182 7.57 9.24 0.91
CA LEU A 182 8.32 10.45 1.24
C LEU A 182 7.51 11.69 0.90
N ALA A 183 6.80 11.69 -0.24
CA ALA A 183 5.91 12.79 -0.58
C ALA A 183 4.76 12.94 0.41
N ARG A 184 4.13 11.82 0.78
CA ARG A 184 3.11 11.77 1.83
C ARG A 184 3.61 12.30 3.17
N ALA A 185 4.86 12.00 3.53
CA ALA A 185 5.52 12.47 4.75
C ALA A 185 6.14 13.88 4.65
N ALA A 186 5.90 14.62 3.55
CA ALA A 186 6.47 15.95 3.30
C ALA A 186 8.02 15.99 3.25
N LEU A 187 8.65 14.88 2.92
CA LEU A 187 10.10 14.75 2.74
C LEU A 187 10.56 14.87 1.29
N LEU A 188 9.61 14.76 0.35
CA LEU A 188 9.79 14.93 -1.08
C LEU A 188 8.61 15.74 -1.63
N PRO A 189 8.80 16.69 -2.56
CA PRO A 189 7.66 17.32 -3.22
C PRO A 189 6.85 16.31 -4.05
N TYR A 190 5.53 16.42 -4.04
CA TYR A 190 4.66 15.57 -4.89
C TYR A 190 4.98 15.75 -6.37
N ALA A 191 5.37 16.94 -6.81
CA ALA A 191 5.82 17.18 -8.18
C ALA A 191 6.99 16.25 -8.56
N THR A 192 7.97 16.07 -7.67
CA THR A 192 9.11 15.17 -7.90
C THR A 192 8.68 13.70 -7.85
N ALA A 193 7.85 13.32 -6.87
CA ALA A 193 7.42 11.93 -6.71
C ALA A 193 6.54 11.45 -7.87
N LEU A 194 5.61 12.28 -8.33
CA LEU A 194 4.72 11.97 -9.45
C LEU A 194 5.46 12.02 -10.78
N ASP A 195 6.40 12.96 -10.97
CA ASP A 195 7.28 12.93 -12.15
C ASP A 195 8.14 11.67 -12.20
N PHE A 196 8.71 11.25 -11.07
CA PHE A 196 9.45 10.00 -10.99
C PHE A 196 8.54 8.82 -11.37
N ALA A 197 7.33 8.73 -10.78
CA ALA A 197 6.38 7.65 -11.04
C ALA A 197 6.00 7.49 -12.52
N ARG A 198 6.14 8.51 -13.37
CA ARG A 198 5.91 8.41 -14.83
C ARG A 198 6.78 7.37 -15.54
N TYR A 199 7.88 6.92 -14.94
CA TYR A 199 8.64 5.80 -15.51
C TYR A 199 7.80 4.51 -15.59
N LEU A 200 6.77 4.36 -14.75
CA LEU A 200 5.89 3.18 -14.71
C LEU A 200 5.18 2.93 -16.04
N ALA A 201 5.00 3.94 -16.90
CA ALA A 201 4.49 3.76 -18.27
C ALA A 201 5.36 2.83 -19.13
N ARG A 202 6.60 2.55 -18.70
CA ARG A 202 7.54 1.60 -19.31
C ARG A 202 7.79 0.34 -18.46
N GLU A 203 7.19 0.24 -17.27
CA GLU A 203 7.40 -0.86 -16.33
C GLU A 203 6.52 -2.07 -16.67
N THR A 204 7.10 -3.26 -16.57
CA THR A 204 6.43 -4.54 -16.86
C THR A 204 6.53 -5.53 -15.70
N ASP A 205 7.42 -5.29 -14.74
CA ASP A 205 7.61 -6.22 -13.63
C ASP A 205 6.53 -6.04 -12.55
N TYR A 206 6.11 -7.18 -12.00
CA TYR A 206 5.07 -7.25 -10.96
C TYR A 206 5.42 -6.46 -9.69
N VAL A 207 6.67 -6.56 -9.23
CA VAL A 207 7.08 -6.05 -7.90
C VAL A 207 7.06 -4.51 -7.86
N PRO A 208 7.63 -3.78 -8.84
CA PRO A 208 7.53 -2.31 -8.88
C PRO A 208 6.09 -1.80 -8.98
N TRP A 209 5.25 -2.44 -9.80
CA TRP A 209 3.84 -2.08 -9.91
C TRP A 209 3.08 -2.26 -8.59
N THR A 210 3.28 -3.40 -7.93
CA THR A 210 2.65 -3.68 -6.63
C THR A 210 3.07 -2.64 -5.58
N ALA A 211 4.34 -2.23 -5.59
CA ALA A 211 4.85 -1.18 -4.71
C ALA A 211 4.23 0.19 -5.02
N ALA A 212 4.13 0.55 -6.30
CA ALA A 212 3.51 1.81 -6.73
C ALA A 212 2.04 1.93 -6.32
N PHE A 213 1.26 0.84 -6.44
CA PHE A 213 -0.16 0.87 -6.14
C PHE A 213 -0.48 1.21 -4.69
N SER A 214 0.38 0.87 -3.73
CA SER A 214 0.23 1.29 -2.32
C SER A 214 0.07 2.82 -2.18
N GLY A 215 0.95 3.59 -2.85
CA GLY A 215 0.91 5.05 -2.81
C GLY A 215 -0.16 5.64 -3.73
N LEU A 216 -0.38 5.05 -4.91
CA LEU A 216 -1.40 5.50 -5.85
C LEU A 216 -2.82 5.28 -5.31
N ASP A 217 -3.10 4.14 -4.68
CA ASP A 217 -4.40 3.84 -4.06
C ASP A 217 -4.69 4.80 -2.89
N PHE A 218 -3.65 5.24 -2.16
CA PHE A 218 -3.79 6.29 -1.15
C PHE A 218 -4.26 7.61 -1.76
N LEU A 219 -3.63 8.07 -2.85
CA LEU A 219 -4.02 9.30 -3.54
C LEU A 219 -5.42 9.18 -4.14
N GLY A 220 -5.71 8.06 -4.81
CA GLY A 220 -7.02 7.81 -5.41
C GLY A 220 -8.15 7.81 -4.37
N ARG A 221 -7.92 7.22 -3.20
CA ARG A 221 -8.90 7.23 -2.10
C ARG A 221 -9.15 8.63 -1.54
N LEU A 222 -8.11 9.43 -1.33
CA LEU A 222 -8.29 10.77 -0.74
C LEU A 222 -8.85 11.79 -1.73
N LEU A 223 -8.56 11.65 -3.02
CA LEU A 223 -9.03 12.56 -4.07
C LEU A 223 -10.38 12.13 -4.69
N ALA A 224 -11.01 11.06 -4.19
CA ALA A 224 -12.19 10.45 -4.82
C ALA A 224 -13.46 11.31 -4.84
N ASN A 225 -13.52 12.40 -4.05
CA ASN A 225 -14.70 13.27 -3.88
C ASN A 225 -14.37 14.76 -4.17
N GLU A 226 -13.32 15.03 -4.93
CA GLU A 226 -12.83 16.39 -5.18
C GLU A 226 -13.28 16.90 -6.57
N ASP A 227 -13.52 18.21 -6.71
CA ASP A 227 -14.09 18.81 -7.94
C ASP A 227 -13.28 18.54 -9.23
N GLU A 228 -11.97 18.25 -9.10
CA GLU A 228 -11.07 17.87 -10.20
C GLU A 228 -10.82 16.35 -10.28
N GLU A 229 -11.83 15.57 -9.90
CA GLU A 229 -11.85 14.10 -9.86
C GLU A 229 -11.26 13.41 -11.10
N GLY A 230 -11.27 14.05 -12.27
CA GLY A 230 -10.74 13.49 -13.52
C GLY A 230 -9.22 13.51 -13.68
N LEU A 231 -8.49 14.38 -12.96
CA LEU A 231 -7.03 14.54 -13.13
C LEU A 231 -6.26 13.29 -12.69
N PHE A 232 -6.61 12.72 -11.54
CA PHE A 232 -5.92 11.57 -11.00
C PHE A 232 -6.20 10.27 -11.80
N PRO A 233 -7.45 9.95 -12.19
CA PRO A 233 -7.74 8.89 -13.15
C PRO A 233 -6.99 9.04 -14.47
N ALA A 234 -6.92 10.25 -15.04
CA ALA A 234 -6.17 10.48 -16.28
C ALA A 234 -4.67 10.16 -16.12
N PHE A 235 -4.06 10.61 -15.02
CA PHE A 235 -2.69 10.25 -14.68
C PHE A 235 -2.52 8.74 -14.47
N LEU A 236 -3.46 8.06 -13.81
CA LEU A 236 -3.39 6.60 -13.68
C LEU A 236 -3.42 5.90 -15.04
N LEU A 237 -4.24 6.36 -15.99
CA LEU A 237 -4.28 5.79 -17.33
C LEU A 237 -2.96 6.02 -18.08
N GLU A 238 -2.35 7.21 -17.99
CA GLU A 238 -1.02 7.49 -18.53
C GLU A 238 0.02 6.45 -18.09
N LEU A 239 0.00 6.08 -16.80
CA LEU A 239 0.91 5.07 -16.26
C LEU A 239 0.54 3.65 -16.74
N LEU A 240 -0.75 3.32 -16.78
CA LEU A 240 -1.24 1.95 -16.95
C LEU A 240 -1.35 1.49 -18.40
N ASP A 241 -1.53 2.40 -19.36
CA ASP A 241 -1.85 2.04 -20.75
C ASP A 241 -0.83 1.08 -21.37
N GLY A 242 0.46 1.31 -21.11
CA GLY A 242 1.54 0.46 -21.61
C GLY A 242 1.45 -0.98 -21.14
N VAL A 243 1.26 -1.19 -19.83
CA VAL A 243 1.15 -2.53 -19.24
C VAL A 243 -0.21 -3.17 -19.52
N TYR A 244 -1.28 -2.38 -19.57
CA TYR A 244 -2.61 -2.86 -19.95
C TYR A 244 -2.61 -3.42 -21.38
N ALA A 245 -1.99 -2.72 -22.34
CA ALA A 245 -1.89 -3.16 -23.72
C ALA A 245 -1.12 -4.50 -23.87
N GLN A 246 -0.19 -4.79 -22.96
CA GLN A 246 0.54 -6.06 -22.95
C GLN A 246 -0.26 -7.20 -22.32
N LEU A 247 -0.95 -6.94 -21.20
CA LEU A 247 -1.58 -8.00 -20.40
C LEU A 247 -3.03 -8.30 -20.81
N GLY A 248 -3.83 -7.24 -21.06
CA GLY A 248 -5.26 -7.34 -21.41
C GLY A 248 -6.08 -8.31 -20.57
N PHE A 249 -7.18 -8.82 -21.14
CA PHE A 249 -8.02 -9.87 -20.56
C PHE A 249 -7.63 -11.29 -21.03
N ALA A 250 -6.44 -11.47 -21.60
CA ALA A 250 -5.95 -12.80 -21.99
C ALA A 250 -5.31 -13.48 -20.77
N ASP A 251 -5.90 -14.57 -20.25
CA ASP A 251 -5.38 -15.25 -19.05
C ASP A 251 -4.14 -16.14 -19.33
N GLU A 252 -3.12 -15.53 -19.91
CA GLU A 252 -1.87 -16.15 -20.35
C GLU A 252 -0.66 -15.60 -19.57
N GLY A 253 0.50 -16.24 -19.74
CA GLY A 253 1.76 -15.84 -19.12
C GLY A 253 2.10 -16.55 -17.82
N SER A 254 3.19 -16.10 -17.21
CA SER A 254 3.72 -16.54 -15.92
C SER A 254 2.81 -16.19 -14.74
N HIS A 255 3.08 -16.79 -13.59
CA HIS A 255 2.34 -16.50 -12.36
C HIS A 255 2.39 -15.01 -11.98
N LEU A 256 3.54 -14.35 -12.14
CA LEU A 256 3.69 -12.93 -11.84
C LEU A 256 2.92 -12.03 -12.81
N GLU A 257 2.86 -12.39 -14.09
CA GLU A 257 2.06 -11.66 -15.09
C GLU A 257 0.56 -11.78 -14.81
N LYS A 258 0.07 -12.95 -14.37
CA LYS A 258 -1.32 -13.13 -13.94
C LYS A 258 -1.66 -12.28 -12.71
N LEU A 259 -0.78 -12.25 -11.72
CA LEU A 259 -0.95 -11.38 -10.54
C LEU A 259 -0.94 -9.90 -10.93
N LEU A 260 -0.03 -9.48 -11.82
CA LEU A 260 0.03 -8.11 -12.31
C LEU A 260 -1.24 -7.74 -13.09
N ARG A 261 -1.71 -8.63 -13.97
CA ARG A 261 -2.92 -8.44 -14.78
C ARG A 261 -4.12 -8.12 -13.91
N ALA A 262 -4.37 -8.91 -12.86
CA ALA A 262 -5.49 -8.66 -11.95
C ALA A 262 -5.41 -7.25 -11.31
N GLN A 263 -4.21 -6.81 -10.91
CA GLN A 263 -3.99 -5.49 -10.30
C GLN A 263 -4.15 -4.34 -11.31
N VAL A 264 -3.62 -4.50 -12.53
CA VAL A 264 -3.69 -3.53 -13.63
C VAL A 264 -5.14 -3.37 -14.09
N LEU A 265 -5.84 -4.47 -14.38
CA LEU A 265 -7.23 -4.45 -14.83
C LEU A 265 -8.16 -3.81 -13.79
N ALA A 266 -7.98 -4.13 -12.50
CA ALA A 266 -8.78 -3.54 -11.44
C ALA A 266 -8.67 -2.00 -11.39
N ARG A 267 -7.49 -1.45 -11.67
CA ARG A 267 -7.24 0.00 -11.62
C ARG A 267 -7.51 0.70 -12.93
N ALA A 268 -7.21 0.07 -14.07
CA ALA A 268 -7.55 0.60 -15.39
C ALA A 268 -9.07 0.75 -15.56
N CYS A 269 -9.85 -0.29 -15.23
CA CYS A 269 -11.31 -0.21 -15.22
C CYS A 269 -11.81 0.82 -14.18
N GLY A 270 -11.14 0.92 -13.02
CA GLY A 270 -11.46 1.89 -11.97
C GLY A 270 -11.28 3.34 -12.40
N ALA A 271 -10.24 3.60 -13.19
CA ALA A 271 -9.93 4.87 -13.85
C ALA A 271 -10.72 5.08 -15.16
N ALA A 272 -11.76 4.27 -15.40
CA ALA A 272 -12.63 4.36 -16.57
C ALA A 272 -11.96 4.11 -17.94
N HIS A 273 -10.93 3.26 -18.01
CA HIS A 273 -10.36 2.81 -19.28
C HIS A 273 -11.45 2.13 -20.15
N ALA A 274 -11.77 2.72 -21.30
CA ALA A 274 -12.93 2.35 -22.12
C ALA A 274 -12.96 0.87 -22.51
N SER A 275 -11.84 0.33 -23.04
CA SER A 275 -11.77 -1.09 -23.41
C SER A 275 -11.88 -2.02 -22.21
N CYS A 276 -11.38 -1.59 -21.03
CA CYS A 276 -11.42 -2.42 -19.83
C CYS A 276 -12.88 -2.59 -19.37
N LEU A 277 -13.62 -1.48 -19.35
CA LEU A 277 -15.04 -1.49 -19.00
C LEU A 277 -15.87 -2.29 -20.00
N GLN A 278 -15.60 -2.14 -21.31
CA GLN A 278 -16.30 -2.87 -22.36
C GLN A 278 -16.03 -4.39 -22.26
N ASP A 279 -14.78 -4.81 -22.09
CA ASP A 279 -14.42 -6.22 -21.92
C ASP A 279 -15.05 -6.84 -20.67
N ALA A 280 -15.01 -6.13 -19.53
CA ALA A 280 -15.64 -6.58 -18.30
C ALA A 280 -17.15 -6.77 -18.46
N ARG A 281 -17.81 -5.82 -19.14
CA ARG A 281 -19.24 -5.88 -19.45
C ARG A 281 -19.58 -7.07 -20.34
N ASP A 282 -18.89 -7.22 -21.46
CA ASP A 282 -19.19 -8.26 -22.46
C ASP A 282 -18.96 -9.67 -21.90
N ARG A 283 -17.92 -9.83 -21.07
CA ARG A 283 -17.64 -11.11 -20.38
C ARG A 283 -18.70 -11.42 -19.32
N LEU A 284 -19.15 -10.43 -18.54
CA LEU A 284 -20.21 -10.67 -17.56
C LEU A 284 -21.53 -11.02 -18.25
N ASP A 285 -21.87 -10.33 -19.34
CA ASP A 285 -23.06 -10.65 -20.14
C ASP A 285 -23.00 -12.07 -20.73
N ALA A 286 -21.85 -12.46 -21.30
CA ALA A 286 -21.62 -13.81 -21.79
C ALA A 286 -21.80 -14.87 -20.70
N PHE A 287 -21.26 -14.62 -19.51
CA PHE A 287 -21.40 -15.51 -18.37
C PHE A 287 -22.86 -15.66 -17.94
N LEU A 288 -23.58 -14.55 -17.76
CA LEU A 288 -24.95 -14.58 -17.24
C LEU A 288 -25.98 -15.08 -18.26
N ARG A 289 -25.82 -14.77 -19.56
CA ARG A 289 -26.79 -15.16 -20.60
C ARG A 289 -26.47 -16.46 -21.30
N ARG A 290 -25.18 -16.73 -21.54
CA ARG A 290 -24.70 -17.85 -22.37
C ARG A 290 -24.04 -18.96 -21.55
N GLY A 291 -23.81 -18.75 -20.26
CA GLY A 291 -23.12 -19.71 -19.40
C GLY A 291 -21.64 -19.88 -19.74
N GLN A 292 -21.03 -18.88 -20.38
CA GLN A 292 -19.60 -18.90 -20.70
C GLN A 292 -18.79 -18.62 -19.43
N GLU A 293 -17.97 -19.57 -18.99
CA GLU A 293 -17.14 -19.43 -17.80
C GLU A 293 -16.16 -18.25 -17.90
N ILE A 294 -15.97 -17.56 -16.78
CA ILE A 294 -14.95 -16.51 -16.62
C ILE A 294 -13.73 -17.13 -15.93
N GLU A 295 -12.57 -16.83 -16.49
CA GLU A 295 -11.27 -17.24 -15.99
C GLU A 295 -11.09 -16.76 -14.54
N PRO A 296 -10.66 -17.62 -13.58
CA PRO A 296 -10.65 -17.30 -12.15
C PRO A 296 -9.94 -15.99 -11.80
N ASP A 297 -8.82 -15.70 -12.45
CA ASP A 297 -8.00 -14.51 -12.21
C ASP A 297 -8.69 -13.20 -12.67
N LEU A 298 -9.71 -13.30 -13.53
CA LEU A 298 -10.45 -12.16 -14.10
C LEU A 298 -11.79 -11.91 -13.40
N ARG A 299 -12.31 -12.87 -12.63
CA ARG A 299 -13.67 -12.82 -12.05
C ARG A 299 -13.91 -11.59 -11.18
N SER A 300 -12.94 -11.19 -10.36
CA SER A 300 -13.07 -10.01 -9.49
C SER A 300 -13.36 -8.75 -10.29
N VAL A 301 -12.59 -8.52 -11.37
CA VAL A 301 -12.74 -7.36 -12.25
C VAL A 301 -14.02 -7.47 -13.07
N VAL A 302 -14.27 -8.61 -13.70
CA VAL A 302 -15.45 -8.83 -14.56
C VAL A 302 -16.75 -8.66 -13.77
N TYR A 303 -16.85 -9.26 -12.57
CA TYR A 303 -18.04 -9.12 -11.74
C TYR A 303 -18.22 -7.67 -11.26
N CYS A 304 -17.18 -7.05 -10.70
CA CYS A 304 -17.28 -5.70 -10.15
C CYS A 304 -17.64 -4.66 -11.23
N TYR A 305 -16.89 -4.62 -12.33
CA TYR A 305 -17.10 -3.61 -13.37
C TYR A 305 -18.28 -3.92 -14.28
N GLY A 306 -18.65 -5.19 -14.45
CA GLY A 306 -19.90 -5.53 -15.09
C GLY A 306 -21.12 -5.10 -14.26
N VAL A 307 -21.12 -5.28 -12.93
CA VAL A 307 -22.15 -4.71 -12.02
C VAL A 307 -22.14 -3.17 -12.05
N LYS A 308 -20.97 -2.55 -12.17
CA LYS A 308 -20.87 -1.09 -12.24
C LYS A 308 -21.43 -0.52 -13.55
N ALA A 309 -21.27 -1.25 -14.66
CA ALA A 309 -21.72 -0.86 -16.00
C ALA A 309 -23.19 -1.20 -16.26
N GLU A 310 -23.69 -2.30 -15.70
CA GLU A 310 -25.05 -2.79 -15.88
C GLU A 310 -25.95 -2.42 -14.69
N GLY A 311 -27.25 -2.33 -14.92
CA GLY A 311 -28.21 -1.91 -13.89
C GLY A 311 -28.62 -3.02 -12.92
N THR A 312 -29.68 -2.74 -12.16
CA THR A 312 -30.26 -3.58 -11.10
C THR A 312 -30.46 -5.06 -11.48
N ASP A 313 -30.82 -5.38 -12.73
CA ASP A 313 -31.02 -6.77 -13.20
C ASP A 313 -29.77 -7.65 -13.05
N VAL A 314 -28.59 -7.12 -13.40
CA VAL A 314 -27.33 -7.87 -13.25
C VAL A 314 -26.98 -8.05 -11.77
N TRP A 315 -27.22 -7.02 -10.96
CA TRP A 315 -27.00 -7.07 -9.52
C TRP A 315 -27.87 -8.15 -8.85
N GLU A 316 -29.16 -8.22 -9.17
CA GLU A 316 -30.09 -9.23 -8.64
C GLU A 316 -29.71 -10.66 -9.04
N LYS A 317 -29.23 -10.85 -10.28
CA LYS A 317 -28.71 -12.14 -10.75
C LYS A 317 -27.48 -12.58 -9.95
N LEU A 318 -26.54 -11.68 -9.70
CA LEU A 318 -25.36 -12.00 -8.88
C LEU A 318 -25.73 -12.22 -7.40
N LEU A 319 -26.70 -11.48 -6.85
CA LEU A 319 -27.21 -11.74 -5.50
C LEU A 319 -27.84 -13.14 -5.41
N SER A 320 -28.63 -13.54 -6.41
CA SER A 320 -29.22 -14.88 -6.48
C SER A 320 -28.13 -15.95 -6.53
N ARG A 321 -27.07 -15.74 -7.32
CA ARG A 321 -25.90 -16.64 -7.34
C ARG A 321 -25.19 -16.69 -5.99
N LEU A 322 -25.06 -15.56 -5.31
CA LEU A 322 -24.47 -15.48 -3.98
C LEU A 322 -25.24 -16.35 -2.98
N GLN A 323 -26.58 -16.36 -3.05
CA GLN A 323 -27.42 -17.16 -2.16
C GLN A 323 -27.34 -18.66 -2.45
N LEU A 324 -27.08 -19.05 -3.70
CA LEU A 324 -27.05 -20.44 -4.14
C LEU A 324 -25.66 -21.08 -4.05
N THR A 325 -24.58 -20.31 -4.12
CA THR A 325 -23.22 -20.87 -4.18
C THR A 325 -22.75 -21.41 -2.83
N GLU A 326 -22.16 -22.61 -2.85
CA GLU A 326 -21.46 -23.22 -1.71
C GLU A 326 -19.95 -23.01 -1.77
N ASN A 327 -19.41 -22.51 -2.89
CA ASN A 327 -17.98 -22.28 -3.06
C ASN A 327 -17.56 -20.99 -2.31
N PRO A 328 -16.70 -21.07 -1.27
CA PRO A 328 -16.31 -19.89 -0.50
C PRO A 328 -15.55 -18.83 -1.30
N GLY A 329 -14.75 -19.23 -2.28
CA GLY A 329 -14.01 -18.31 -3.15
C GLY A 329 -14.94 -17.51 -4.05
N GLU A 330 -15.86 -18.21 -4.72
CA GLU A 330 -16.91 -17.57 -5.54
C GLU A 330 -17.78 -16.63 -4.71
N ARG A 331 -18.14 -17.07 -3.49
CA ARG A 331 -18.94 -16.29 -2.55
C ARG A 331 -18.26 -14.96 -2.20
N SER A 332 -16.96 -14.97 -1.91
CA SER A 332 -16.17 -13.77 -1.60
C SER A 332 -16.10 -12.79 -2.78
N LEU A 333 -15.95 -13.31 -4.01
CA LEU A 333 -15.95 -12.51 -5.23
C LEU A 333 -17.30 -11.84 -5.47
N LEU A 334 -18.40 -12.59 -5.32
CA LEU A 334 -19.76 -12.07 -5.49
C LEU A 334 -20.09 -10.99 -4.44
N ILE A 335 -19.71 -11.20 -3.17
CA ILE A 335 -19.91 -10.19 -2.12
C ILE A 335 -19.21 -8.88 -2.49
N SER A 336 -17.96 -8.97 -2.92
CA SER A 336 -17.17 -7.80 -3.30
C SER A 336 -17.78 -7.08 -4.50
N ALA A 337 -18.20 -7.83 -5.53
CA ALA A 337 -18.78 -7.28 -6.75
C ALA A 337 -20.12 -6.57 -6.55
N LEU A 338 -20.98 -7.08 -5.68
CA LEU A 338 -22.28 -6.45 -5.38
C LEU A 338 -22.12 -5.07 -4.74
N GLY A 339 -21.00 -4.80 -4.05
CA GLY A 339 -20.64 -3.47 -3.55
C GLY A 339 -20.19 -2.47 -4.63
N CYS A 340 -19.91 -2.93 -5.85
CA CYS A 340 -19.44 -2.08 -6.95
C CYS A 340 -20.56 -1.32 -7.68
N SER A 341 -21.83 -1.49 -7.29
CA SER A 341 -22.97 -0.78 -7.89
C SER A 341 -22.79 0.74 -7.84
N ASN A 342 -23.23 1.45 -8.89
CA ASN A 342 -23.29 2.92 -8.90
C ASN A 342 -24.57 3.46 -8.24
N ASP A 343 -25.55 2.59 -7.99
CA ASP A 343 -26.85 2.94 -7.41
C ASP A 343 -26.77 2.94 -5.87
N ILE A 344 -26.96 4.12 -5.27
CA ILE A 344 -26.88 4.33 -3.82
C ILE A 344 -27.99 3.56 -3.09
N ASP A 345 -29.19 3.46 -3.65
CA ASP A 345 -30.32 2.75 -3.02
C ASP A 345 -30.02 1.25 -2.96
N ILE A 346 -29.37 0.70 -4.00
CA ILE A 346 -28.90 -0.69 -4.01
C ILE A 346 -27.80 -0.92 -2.97
N LEU A 347 -26.86 0.00 -2.80
CA LEU A 347 -25.82 -0.11 -1.77
C LEU A 347 -26.42 -0.06 -0.35
N GLN A 348 -27.42 0.80 -0.11
CA GLN A 348 -28.16 0.85 1.15
C GLN A 348 -28.94 -0.43 1.40
N LEU A 349 -29.65 -0.94 0.39
CA LEU A 349 -30.36 -2.22 0.46
C LEU A 349 -29.40 -3.37 0.77
N TYR A 350 -28.19 -3.34 0.20
CA TYR A 350 -27.20 -4.37 0.45
C TYR A 350 -26.70 -4.37 1.91
N LEU A 351 -26.49 -3.19 2.49
CA LEU A 351 -26.20 -3.03 3.92
C LEU A 351 -27.36 -3.56 4.78
N GLU A 352 -28.62 -3.30 4.42
CA GLU A 352 -29.78 -3.88 5.12
C GLU A 352 -29.79 -5.42 5.07
N TYR A 353 -29.38 -6.02 3.95
CA TYR A 353 -29.25 -7.48 3.82
C TYR A 353 -28.15 -8.06 4.72
N SER A 354 -27.13 -7.29 5.08
CA SER A 354 -26.10 -7.72 6.04
C SER A 354 -26.65 -8.01 7.45
N LEU A 355 -27.82 -7.44 7.80
CA LEU A 355 -28.53 -7.70 9.06
C LEU A 355 -29.55 -8.85 8.94
N LYS A 356 -29.68 -9.47 7.77
CA LYS A 356 -30.66 -10.53 7.50
C LYS A 356 -29.93 -11.86 7.20
N PRO A 357 -29.74 -12.74 8.21
CA PRO A 357 -29.03 -14.01 8.06
C PRO A 357 -29.51 -14.92 6.92
N GLY A 358 -30.80 -14.83 6.56
CA GLY A 358 -31.38 -15.58 5.44
C GLY A 358 -30.99 -15.09 4.04
N VAL A 359 -30.41 -13.89 3.93
CA VAL A 359 -29.95 -13.29 2.67
C VAL A 359 -28.41 -13.27 2.63
N VAL A 360 -27.80 -12.74 3.68
CA VAL A 360 -26.34 -12.73 3.87
C VAL A 360 -26.02 -13.41 5.19
N ARG A 361 -25.09 -14.37 5.18
CA ARG A 361 -24.66 -15.07 6.40
C ARG A 361 -23.98 -14.06 7.34
N SER A 362 -24.17 -14.21 8.65
CA SER A 362 -23.59 -13.30 9.65
C SER A 362 -22.07 -13.17 9.57
N GLN A 363 -21.37 -14.24 9.21
CA GLN A 363 -19.92 -14.25 8.99
C GLN A 363 -19.46 -13.45 7.76
N ASP A 364 -20.36 -13.17 6.81
CA ASP A 364 -20.07 -12.40 5.59
C ASP A 364 -20.51 -10.94 5.71
N ALA A 365 -21.27 -10.59 6.74
CA ALA A 365 -21.87 -9.27 6.91
C ALA A 365 -20.81 -8.15 6.94
N ALA A 366 -19.65 -8.40 7.55
CA ALA A 366 -18.53 -7.46 7.55
C ALA A 366 -17.86 -7.29 6.17
N ALA A 367 -17.86 -8.35 5.35
CA ALA A 367 -17.38 -8.27 3.98
C ALA A 367 -18.33 -7.44 3.10
N VAL A 368 -19.65 -7.47 3.36
CA VAL A 368 -20.63 -6.58 2.71
C VAL A 368 -20.31 -5.12 3.00
N PHE A 369 -20.10 -4.75 4.26
CA PHE A 369 -19.66 -3.39 4.61
C PHE A 369 -18.40 -2.99 3.86
N THR A 370 -17.41 -3.88 3.83
CA THR A 370 -16.13 -3.64 3.14
C THR A 370 -16.32 -3.40 1.65
N ALA A 371 -17.16 -4.19 1.00
CA ALA A 371 -17.51 -4.00 -0.40
C ALA A 371 -18.16 -2.63 -0.65
N VAL A 372 -19.07 -2.20 0.24
CA VAL A 372 -19.79 -0.94 0.09
C VAL A 372 -18.90 0.27 0.36
N TYR A 373 -18.17 0.35 1.48
CA TYR A 373 -17.34 1.53 1.76
C TYR A 373 -16.10 1.64 0.86
N SER A 374 -15.68 0.54 0.21
CA SER A 374 -14.58 0.59 -0.77
C SER A 374 -15.00 1.27 -2.08
N ASN A 375 -16.30 1.36 -2.34
CA ASN A 375 -16.86 2.16 -3.43
C ASN A 375 -17.02 3.61 -2.95
N PRO A 376 -16.47 4.61 -3.66
CA PRO A 376 -16.62 6.02 -3.29
C PRO A 376 -18.08 6.44 -3.03
N ARG A 377 -19.03 5.92 -3.84
CA ARG A 377 -20.46 6.21 -3.69
C ARG A 377 -21.10 5.53 -2.47
N GLY A 378 -20.45 4.51 -1.91
CA GLY A 378 -20.92 3.75 -0.76
C GLY A 378 -20.37 4.22 0.59
N VAL A 379 -19.43 5.17 0.61
CA VAL A 379 -18.82 5.68 1.85
C VAL A 379 -19.86 6.31 2.78
N ASP A 380 -20.65 7.27 2.27
CA ASP A 380 -21.69 7.94 3.07
C ASP A 380 -22.80 6.96 3.50
N PRO A 381 -23.37 6.12 2.60
CA PRO A 381 -24.31 5.07 3.01
C PRO A 381 -23.77 4.15 4.12
N ALA A 382 -22.50 3.73 4.03
CA ALA A 382 -21.89 2.85 5.03
C ALA A 382 -21.69 3.57 6.37
N LEU A 383 -21.24 4.84 6.36
CA LEU A 383 -21.10 5.65 7.56
C LEU A 383 -22.45 5.86 8.24
N ASP A 384 -23.48 6.22 7.47
CA ASP A 384 -24.83 6.45 7.97
C ASP A 384 -25.43 5.20 8.58
N PHE A 385 -25.30 4.08 7.88
CA PHE A 385 -25.78 2.79 8.35
C PHE A 385 -25.06 2.34 9.63
N LEU A 386 -23.73 2.48 9.71
CA LEU A 386 -22.96 2.19 10.92
C LEU A 386 -23.47 3.02 12.11
N VAL A 387 -23.62 4.33 11.93
CA VAL A 387 -24.03 5.25 13.01
C VAL A 387 -25.45 4.97 13.47
N ASN A 388 -26.37 4.75 12.53
CA ASN A 388 -27.81 4.63 12.82
C ASN A 388 -28.20 3.22 13.31
N ARG A 389 -27.46 2.18 12.92
CA ARG A 389 -27.81 0.77 13.18
C ARG A 389 -26.80 0.06 14.09
N PHE A 390 -25.93 0.80 14.77
CA PHE A 390 -24.81 0.23 15.54
C PHE A 390 -25.23 -0.84 16.57
N ALA A 391 -26.36 -0.64 17.25
CA ALA A 391 -26.87 -1.61 18.22
C ALA A 391 -27.27 -2.93 17.56
N GLU A 392 -27.90 -2.88 16.39
CA GLU A 392 -28.31 -4.06 15.64
C GLU A 392 -27.12 -4.77 15.00
N ILE A 393 -26.13 -4.00 14.52
CA ILE A 393 -24.86 -4.54 14.02
C ILE A 393 -24.15 -5.34 15.11
N GLN A 394 -24.06 -4.80 16.34
CA GLN A 394 -23.45 -5.51 17.47
C GLN A 394 -24.14 -6.84 17.80
N ILE A 395 -25.44 -6.94 17.56
CA ILE A 395 -26.22 -8.17 17.82
C ILE A 395 -26.09 -9.16 16.65
N ALA A 396 -26.16 -8.68 15.41
CA ALA A 396 -26.22 -9.53 14.22
C ALA A 396 -24.85 -10.06 13.77
N TYR A 397 -23.76 -9.34 14.09
CA TYR A 397 -22.43 -9.63 13.56
C TYR A 397 -21.69 -10.63 14.45
N ALA A 398 -20.82 -11.43 13.83
CA ALA A 398 -20.20 -12.57 14.50
C ALA A 398 -19.28 -12.19 15.66
N ASN A 399 -18.58 -11.04 15.59
CA ASN A 399 -17.62 -10.64 16.61
C ASN A 399 -17.26 -9.14 16.55
N MET A 400 -16.74 -8.61 17.66
CA MET A 400 -16.30 -7.21 17.76
C MET A 400 -15.06 -6.88 16.91
N ARG A 401 -14.24 -7.88 16.54
CA ARG A 401 -13.07 -7.64 15.68
C ARG A 401 -13.52 -7.17 14.30
N ASP A 402 -14.57 -7.77 13.76
CA ASP A 402 -15.13 -7.39 12.46
C ASP A 402 -15.74 -5.99 12.50
N ILE A 403 -16.46 -5.65 13.57
CA ILE A 403 -17.00 -4.29 13.78
C ILE A 403 -15.87 -3.27 13.88
N ASN A 404 -14.81 -3.57 14.64
CA ASN A 404 -13.63 -2.71 14.73
C ASN A 404 -12.94 -2.53 13.37
N ASN A 405 -12.90 -3.57 12.52
CA ASN A 405 -12.39 -3.48 11.15
C ASN A 405 -13.26 -2.56 10.29
N ILE A 406 -14.59 -2.63 10.39
CA ILE A 406 -15.52 -1.75 9.67
C ILE A 406 -15.32 -0.29 10.09
N VAL A 407 -15.22 0.00 11.38
CA VAL A 407 -15.00 1.37 11.88
C VAL A 407 -13.70 1.94 11.34
N ARG A 408 -12.60 1.19 11.39
CA ARG A 408 -11.32 1.62 10.82
C ARG A 408 -11.37 1.73 9.30
N GLY A 409 -12.06 0.80 8.64
CA GLY A 409 -12.33 0.78 7.21
C GLY A 409 -12.98 2.07 6.75
N ILE A 410 -14.16 2.38 7.28
CA ILE A 410 -14.89 3.61 6.95
C ILE A 410 -14.02 4.84 7.22
N ALA A 411 -13.35 4.92 8.38
CA ALA A 411 -12.50 6.06 8.74
C ALA A 411 -11.39 6.35 7.72
N MET A 412 -10.84 5.32 7.04
CA MET A 412 -9.88 5.51 5.97
C MET A 412 -10.46 6.25 4.76
N HIS A 413 -11.76 6.12 4.47
CA HIS A 413 -12.40 6.72 3.29
C HIS A 413 -13.05 8.08 3.56
N LEU A 414 -12.98 8.58 4.80
CA LEU A 414 -13.55 9.88 5.14
C LEU A 414 -12.57 11.00 4.76
N THR A 415 -13.05 11.93 3.93
CA THR A 415 -12.22 12.96 3.28
C THR A 415 -12.67 14.39 3.57
N ASN A 416 -13.82 14.61 4.20
CA ASN A 416 -14.30 15.97 4.51
C ASN A 416 -14.69 16.18 5.98
N GLU A 417 -14.80 17.45 6.37
CA GLU A 417 -15.09 17.87 7.75
C GLU A 417 -16.46 17.38 8.26
N ILE A 418 -17.46 17.25 7.38
CA ILE A 418 -18.81 16.78 7.74
C ILE A 418 -18.75 15.30 8.14
N GLN A 419 -18.12 14.48 7.30
CA GLN A 419 -17.85 13.07 7.58
C GLN A 419 -17.03 12.89 8.86
N GLN A 420 -15.97 13.69 9.02
CA GLN A 420 -15.12 13.70 10.22
C GLN A 420 -15.93 13.99 11.48
N ALA A 421 -16.71 15.08 11.49
CA ALA A 421 -17.52 15.46 12.65
C ALA A 421 -18.53 14.37 13.01
N LYS A 422 -19.16 13.74 12.01
CA LYS A 422 -20.09 12.63 12.19
C LYS A 422 -19.40 11.41 12.82
N MET A 423 -18.25 11.01 12.29
CA MET A 423 -17.47 9.88 12.82
C MET A 423 -16.99 10.16 14.24
N ILE A 424 -16.38 11.32 14.53
CA ILE A 424 -15.88 11.66 15.87
C ILE A 424 -17.02 11.66 16.89
N ARG A 425 -18.19 12.22 16.55
CA ARG A 425 -19.36 12.19 17.43
C ARG A 425 -19.79 10.75 17.74
N PHE A 426 -19.82 9.88 16.73
CA PHE A 426 -20.14 8.47 16.90
C PHE A 426 -19.12 7.77 17.81
N LEU A 427 -17.82 7.95 17.55
CA LEU A 427 -16.73 7.35 18.33
C LEU A 427 -16.78 7.78 19.80
N ASN A 428 -17.04 9.06 20.08
CA ASN A 428 -17.22 9.57 21.45
C ASN A 428 -18.41 8.91 22.15
N THR A 429 -19.52 8.74 21.43
CA THR A 429 -20.73 8.08 21.97
C THR A 429 -20.46 6.60 22.28
N GLN A 430 -19.65 5.93 21.47
CA GLN A 430 -19.35 4.49 21.58
C GLN A 430 -17.98 4.19 22.20
N ALA A 431 -17.36 5.15 22.91
CA ALA A 431 -16.00 5.04 23.42
C ALA A 431 -15.79 3.81 24.33
N HIS A 432 -16.81 3.45 25.11
CA HIS A 432 -16.80 2.28 26.00
C HIS A 432 -16.79 0.93 25.27
N VAL A 433 -17.31 0.89 24.03
CA VAL A 433 -17.38 -0.31 23.19
C VAL A 433 -16.14 -0.42 22.29
N LEU A 434 -15.79 0.68 21.62
CA LEU A 434 -14.77 0.68 20.57
C LEU A 434 -13.34 0.86 21.10
N GLY A 435 -13.19 1.45 22.29
CA GLY A 435 -11.91 1.61 22.99
C GLY A 435 -10.79 2.12 22.07
N GLU A 436 -9.69 1.38 22.00
CA GLU A 436 -8.51 1.75 21.22
C GLU A 436 -8.78 1.76 19.70
N SER A 437 -9.65 0.88 19.19
CA SER A 437 -10.00 0.90 17.76
C SER A 437 -10.71 2.19 17.37
N GLY A 438 -11.51 2.76 18.28
CA GLY A 438 -12.14 4.06 18.07
C GLY A 438 -11.11 5.20 17.98
N LYS A 439 -10.10 5.21 18.85
CA LYS A 439 -9.02 6.22 18.80
C LYS A 439 -8.20 6.14 17.51
N ILE A 440 -7.90 4.92 17.05
CA ILE A 440 -7.20 4.72 15.77
C ILE A 440 -8.02 5.28 14.61
N ALA A 441 -9.33 5.03 14.59
CA ALA A 441 -10.23 5.58 13.58
C ALA A 441 -10.30 7.12 13.64
N GLU A 442 -10.38 7.70 14.84
CA GLU A 442 -10.32 9.16 15.02
C GLU A 442 -9.02 9.76 14.47
N ASN A 443 -7.87 9.20 14.83
CA ASN A 443 -6.57 9.66 14.33
C ASN A 443 -6.48 9.55 12.80
N THR A 444 -7.05 8.48 12.22
CA THR A 444 -7.08 8.26 10.77
C THR A 444 -7.87 9.35 10.05
N VAL A 445 -9.10 9.64 10.51
CA VAL A 445 -9.93 10.67 9.85
C VAL A 445 -9.37 12.08 10.04
N ARG A 446 -8.71 12.35 11.18
CA ARG A 446 -7.97 13.61 11.38
C ARG A 446 -6.83 13.76 10.39
N ALA A 447 -6.01 12.71 10.26
CA ALA A 447 -4.88 12.71 9.32
C ALA A 447 -5.31 12.87 7.86
N ASN A 448 -6.43 12.26 7.45
CA ASN A 448 -6.96 12.41 6.08
C ASN A 448 -7.34 13.86 5.77
N VAL A 449 -8.16 14.48 6.64
CA VAL A 449 -8.64 15.87 6.45
C VAL A 449 -7.48 16.86 6.51
N GLU A 450 -6.54 16.66 7.43
CA GLU A 450 -5.32 17.49 7.50
C GLU A 450 -4.46 17.36 6.24
N TRP A 451 -4.28 16.14 5.74
CA TRP A 451 -3.54 15.92 4.49
C TRP A 451 -4.22 16.64 3.32
N LEU A 452 -5.54 16.56 3.20
CA LEU A 452 -6.29 17.24 2.15
C LEU A 452 -6.16 18.77 2.25
N SER A 453 -6.26 19.31 3.46
CA SER A 453 -6.08 20.74 3.70
C SER A 453 -4.68 21.23 3.31
N ASN A 454 -3.64 20.46 3.65
CA ASN A 454 -2.25 20.90 3.51
C ASN A 454 -1.61 20.53 2.16
N ARG A 455 -2.04 19.45 1.51
CA ARG A 455 -1.31 18.83 0.40
C ARG A 455 -2.10 18.68 -0.91
N LYS A 456 -3.43 18.81 -0.90
CA LYS A 456 -4.29 18.63 -2.09
C LYS A 456 -3.86 19.52 -3.26
N GLU A 457 -3.92 20.85 -3.07
CA GLU A 457 -2.94 21.83 -3.53
C GLU A 457 -1.84 21.33 -4.48
N GLU A 458 -0.81 20.83 -3.82
CA GLU A 458 0.45 20.43 -4.42
C GLU A 458 0.28 19.23 -5.36
N VAL A 459 -0.59 18.28 -5.01
CA VAL A 459 -0.87 17.11 -5.83
C VAL A 459 -1.62 17.51 -7.10
N LEU A 460 -2.69 18.30 -6.99
CA LEU A 460 -3.46 18.75 -8.15
C LEU A 460 -2.58 19.58 -9.10
N ALA A 461 -1.75 20.47 -8.57
CA ALA A 461 -0.77 21.22 -9.37
C ALA A 461 0.21 20.30 -10.14
N ALA A 462 0.74 19.26 -9.46
CA ALA A 462 1.62 18.29 -10.08
C ALA A 462 0.94 17.45 -11.19
N LEU A 463 -0.36 17.15 -11.02
CA LEU A 463 -1.17 16.42 -12.01
C LEU A 463 -1.58 17.28 -13.21
N ARG A 464 -1.70 18.62 -13.06
CA ARG A 464 -2.02 19.52 -14.19
C ARG A 464 -0.84 19.73 -15.15
N HIS A 465 0.40 19.57 -14.69
CA HIS A 465 1.60 19.74 -15.53
C HIS A 465 1.76 18.67 -16.64
N THR A 466 0.78 17.78 -16.77
CA THR A 466 0.80 16.61 -17.66
C THR A 466 0.30 16.92 -19.08
N ASP A 467 -0.34 18.07 -19.32
CA ASP A 467 -0.92 18.42 -20.62
C ASP A 467 0.07 19.00 -21.66
N HIS A 468 1.38 19.05 -21.38
CA HIS A 468 2.36 19.81 -22.19
C HIS A 468 3.64 19.05 -22.62
N LEU A 469 3.66 17.72 -22.58
CA LEU A 469 4.72 16.90 -23.19
C LEU A 469 4.11 15.86 -24.12
#